data_AF-A0A971PTA7-F1
#
_entry.id   AF-A0A971PTA7-F1
#
_cell.length_a   1.000
_cell.length_b   1.000
_cell.length_c   1.000
_cell.angle_alpha   90.00
_cell.angle_beta   90.00
_cell.angle_gamma   90.00
#
_symmetry.space_group_name_H-M   'P 1'
#
loop_
_entity.id
_entity.type
_entity.pdbx_description
1 polymer ?
#
loop_
_entity_poly.entity_id
_entity_poly.type
_entity_poly.pdbx_seq_one_letter_code
_entity_poly.pdbx_strand_id
1 'polypeptide(L)' 'IGERPGLGIADAMSAYMGYDPQPGKSDADRDLICMITTHGGTNPLEAGAYVVEFIQRMLRYSASGVTLRELAPSS' A
#
# COMPACT_ATOMS: atom_id res chain seq x y z
N ILE A 1 1.15 -1.56 -9.42
CA ILE A 1 0.53 -0.89 -10.60
C ILE A 1 1.41 0.30 -10.94
N GLY A 2 1.74 0.50 -12.22
CA GLY A 2 2.50 1.68 -12.65
C GLY A 2 1.68 2.96 -12.47
N GLU A 3 2.31 4.01 -11.96
CA GLU A 3 1.67 5.32 -11.84
C GLU A 3 1.66 6.05 -13.19
N ARG A 4 0.82 7.10 -13.30
CA ARG A 4 0.84 7.96 -14.49
C ARG A 4 2.21 8.65 -14.56
N PRO A 5 2.94 8.59 -15.69
CA PRO A 5 4.23 9.25 -15.81
C PRO A 5 4.15 10.75 -15.53
N GLY A 6 4.98 11.22 -14.59
CA GLY A 6 5.17 12.64 -14.32
C GLY A 6 6.27 13.24 -15.22
N LEU A 7 6.48 14.56 -15.10
CA LEU A 7 7.49 15.27 -15.89
C LEU A 7 8.92 14.78 -15.61
N GLY A 8 9.23 14.41 -14.36
CA GLY A 8 10.59 14.01 -13.93
C GLY A 8 10.75 12.56 -13.51
N ILE A 9 9.64 11.84 -13.27
CA ILE A 9 9.65 10.44 -12.82
C ILE A 9 8.56 9.72 -13.60
N ALA A 10 8.98 8.78 -14.45
CA ALA A 10 8.09 8.04 -15.35
C ALA A 10 7.89 6.58 -14.95
N ASP A 11 8.66 6.08 -13.98
CA ASP A 11 8.74 4.68 -13.59
C ASP A 11 8.16 4.39 -12.20
N ALA A 12 7.55 5.39 -11.55
CA ALA A 12 6.95 5.21 -10.23
C ALA A 12 5.87 4.13 -10.24
N MET A 13 5.86 3.32 -9.19
CA MET A 13 4.86 2.29 -8.95
C MET A 13 4.13 2.51 -7.63
N SER A 14 2.90 2.01 -7.57
CA SER A 14 2.07 1.94 -6.36
C SER A 14 1.63 0.51 -6.08
N ALA A 15 1.52 0.15 -4.80
CA ALA A 15 0.90 -1.07 -4.31
C ALA A 15 -0.42 -0.72 -3.62
N TYR A 16 -1.54 -1.21 -4.19
CA TYR A 16 -2.87 -1.14 -3.59
C TYR A 16 -3.21 -2.49 -2.99
N MET A 17 -3.61 -2.50 -1.72
CA MET A 17 -3.82 -3.73 -0.96
C MET A 17 -5.14 -3.63 -0.19
N GLY A 18 -5.86 -4.74 -0.09
CA GLY A 18 -7.09 -4.82 0.69
C GLY A 18 -7.29 -6.24 1.23
N TYR A 19 -7.79 -6.35 2.44
CA TYR A 19 -8.19 -7.62 3.04
C TYR A 19 -9.62 -7.96 2.61
N ASP A 20 -9.80 -9.15 2.04
CA ASP A 20 -11.07 -9.63 1.48
C ASP A 20 -11.80 -8.56 0.64
N PRO A 21 -11.22 -8.15 -0.51
CA PRO A 21 -11.83 -7.13 -1.35
C PRO A 21 -13.10 -7.68 -2.01
N GLN A 22 -14.21 -6.97 -1.85
CA GLN A 22 -15.52 -7.35 -2.36
C GLN A 22 -16.18 -6.19 -3.14
N PRO A 23 -17.11 -6.45 -4.06
CA PRO A 23 -17.94 -5.41 -4.67
C PRO A 23 -18.63 -4.57 -3.60
N GLY A 24 -18.66 -3.25 -3.79
CA GLY A 24 -19.22 -2.29 -2.83
C GLY A 24 -18.21 -1.75 -1.80
N LYS A 25 -17.00 -2.32 -1.70
CA LYS A 25 -15.90 -1.71 -0.94
C LYS A 25 -15.32 -0.50 -1.69
N SER A 26 -14.95 0.51 -0.92
CA SER A 26 -14.43 1.80 -1.38
C SER A 26 -12.91 1.87 -1.27
N ASP A 27 -12.32 3.00 -1.66
CA ASP A 27 -10.88 3.24 -1.44
C ASP A 27 -10.52 3.36 0.04
N ALA A 28 -11.48 3.69 0.92
CA ALA A 28 -11.25 3.71 2.37
C ALA A 28 -11.00 2.31 2.95
N ASP A 29 -11.36 1.26 2.22
CA ASP A 29 -11.14 -0.14 2.59
C ASP A 29 -9.78 -0.68 2.12
N ARG A 30 -8.96 0.16 1.48
CA ARG A 30 -7.66 -0.23 0.91
C ARG A 30 -6.53 0.56 1.56
N ASP A 31 -5.36 -0.06 1.59
CA ASP A 31 -4.10 0.60 1.88
C ASP A 31 -3.32 0.84 0.60
N LEU A 32 -2.53 1.91 0.59
CA LEU A 32 -1.75 2.37 -0.53
C LEU A 32 -0.31 2.65 -0.09
N ILE A 33 0.64 2.05 -0.79
CA ILE A 33 2.04 2.47 -0.79
C ILE A 33 2.31 3.04 -2.18
N CYS A 34 2.57 4.34 -2.28
CA CYS A 34 2.84 5.03 -3.54
C CYS A 34 4.31 5.45 -3.67
N MET A 35 4.68 5.94 -4.85
CA MET A 35 6.04 6.41 -5.15
C MET A 35 7.10 5.36 -4.84
N ILE A 36 6.87 4.12 -5.25
CA ILE A 36 7.89 3.07 -5.27
C ILE A 36 8.75 3.33 -6.51
N THR A 37 9.92 3.93 -6.31
CA THR A 37 10.88 4.31 -7.35
C THR A 37 12.24 4.61 -6.69
N THR A 38 13.33 4.40 -7.42
CA THR A 38 14.67 4.84 -6.99
C THR A 38 14.87 6.35 -7.17
N HIS A 39 13.94 7.06 -7.80
CA HIS A 39 14.04 8.48 -8.12
C HIS A 39 13.41 9.38 -7.05
N GLY A 40 13.83 9.24 -5.79
CA GLY A 40 13.34 10.06 -4.68
C GLY A 40 12.04 9.56 -4.03
N GLY A 41 11.65 8.31 -4.33
CA GLY A 41 10.59 7.59 -3.64
C GLY A 41 11.12 6.48 -2.74
N THR A 42 10.26 5.51 -2.42
CA THR A 42 10.66 4.31 -1.67
C THR A 42 11.39 3.36 -2.60
N ASN A 43 12.59 2.93 -2.22
CA ASN A 43 13.35 1.96 -3.00
C ASN A 43 12.53 0.65 -3.16
N PRO A 44 12.49 0.02 -4.35
CA PRO A 44 11.71 -1.20 -4.56
C PRO A 44 12.01 -2.35 -3.59
N LEU A 45 13.26 -2.51 -3.16
CA LEU A 45 13.65 -3.55 -2.21
C LEU A 45 13.04 -3.30 -0.81
N GLU A 46 13.15 -2.06 -0.33
CA GLU A 46 12.58 -1.64 0.95
C GLU A 46 11.05 -1.65 0.91
N ALA A 47 10.46 -1.18 -0.20
CA ALA A 47 9.03 -1.23 -0.44
C ALA A 47 8.51 -2.67 -0.41
N GLY A 48 9.24 -3.63 -1.00
CA GLY A 48 8.91 -5.04 -0.97
C GLY A 48 8.88 -5.60 0.46
N ALA A 49 9.91 -5.30 1.26
CA ALA A 49 9.95 -5.70 2.66
C ALA A 49 8.78 -5.11 3.46
N TYR A 50 8.51 -3.82 3.28
CA TYR A 50 7.41 -3.13 3.95
C TYR A 50 6.03 -3.68 3.53
N VAL A 51 5.82 -3.99 2.24
CA VAL A 51 4.58 -4.63 1.75
C VAL A 51 4.36 -5.97 2.46
N VAL A 52 5.39 -6.80 2.61
CA VAL A 52 5.27 -8.10 3.29
C VAL A 52 4.86 -7.93 4.75
N GLU A 53 5.51 -7.02 5.48
CA GLU A 53 5.16 -6.71 6.87
C GLU A 53 3.71 -6.19 6.97
N PHE A 54 3.32 -5.32 6.04
CA PHE A 54 1.99 -4.75 6.00
C PHE A 54 0.90 -5.82 5.75
N ILE A 55 1.15 -6.75 4.82
CA ILE A 55 0.25 -7.88 4.57
C ILE A 55 0.13 -8.77 5.81
N GLN A 56 1.22 -9.03 6.53
CA GLN A 56 1.16 -9.79 7.78
C GLN A 56 0.28 -9.11 8.82
N ARG A 57 0.32 -7.77 8.90
CA ARG A 57 -0.60 -6.98 9.76
C ARG A 57 -2.04 -7.11 9.28
N MET A 58 -2.31 -6.95 7.99
CA MET A 58 -3.66 -7.13 7.42
C MET A 58 -4.25 -8.48 7.80
N LEU A 59 -3.47 -9.56 7.64
CA LEU A 59 -3.90 -10.92 7.96
C LEU A 59 -4.13 -11.09 9.47
N ARG A 60 -3.24 -10.55 10.31
CA ARG A 60 -3.37 -10.64 11.78
C ARG A 60 -4.67 -10.00 12.29
N TYR A 61 -5.03 -8.84 11.75
CA TYR A 61 -6.22 -8.10 12.17
C TYR A 61 -7.45 -8.37 11.31
N SER A 62 -7.31 -9.16 10.24
CA SER A 62 -8.36 -9.41 9.26
C SER A 62 -9.01 -8.11 8.76
N ALA A 63 -8.18 -7.09 8.51
CA ALA A 63 -8.61 -5.74 8.19
C ALA A 63 -7.63 -5.05 7.24
N SER A 64 -8.12 -4.04 6.53
CA SER A 64 -7.34 -3.11 5.70
C SER A 64 -7.95 -1.70 5.78
N GLY A 65 -7.26 -0.73 5.22
CA GLY A 65 -7.69 0.66 5.12
C GLY A 65 -7.89 1.32 6.49
N VAL A 66 -8.94 2.13 6.59
CA VAL A 66 -9.25 2.89 7.82
C VAL A 66 -9.41 1.96 9.03
N THR A 67 -10.10 0.83 8.85
CA THR A 67 -10.33 -0.14 9.92
C THR A 67 -9.02 -0.74 10.44
N LEU A 68 -8.08 -1.10 9.57
CA LEU A 68 -6.77 -1.60 10.02
C LEU A 68 -6.01 -0.54 10.83
N ARG A 69 -6.07 0.72 10.42
CA ARG A 69 -5.41 1.83 11.12
C ARG A 69 -5.98 2.05 12.53
N GLU A 70 -7.27 1.83 12.72
CA GLU A 70 -7.93 1.92 14.03
C GLU A 70 -7.59 0.73 14.94
N LEU A 71 -7.48 -0.49 14.37
CA LEU A 71 -7.20 -1.72 15.12
C LEU A 71 -5.71 -1.93 15.44
N ALA A 72 -4.83 -1.41 14.58
CA ALA A 72 -3.38 -1.53 14.69
C ALA A 72 -2.73 -0.14 14.72
N PRO A 73 -2.97 0.67 15.77
CA PRO A 73 -2.38 1.99 15.89
C PRO A 73 -0.85 1.88 15.81
N SER A 74 -0.25 2.79 15.05
CA SER A 74 1.20 2.91 14.94
C SER A 74 1.80 3.08 16.34
N SER A 75 2.72 2.18 16.69
CA SER A 75 3.59 2.33 17.86
C SER A 75 4.48 3.55 17.70
#